data_AF-A0A958UZM4-F1
#
_entry.id   AF-A0A958UZM4-F1
#
_cell.length_a   1.000
_cell.length_b   1.000
_cell.length_c   1.000
_cell.angle_alpha   90.00
_cell.angle_beta   90.00
_cell.angle_gamma   90.00
#
_symmetry.space_group_name_H-M   'P 1'
#
loop_
_entity.id
_entity.type
_entity.pdbx_description
1 polymer ?
#
loop_
_entity_poly.entity_id
_entity_poly.type
_entity_poly.pdbx_seq_one_letter_code
_entity_poly.pdbx_strand_id
1 'polypeptide(L)'
;QSASFNDGILAALQQGYNQKLSGDILMVPYPATIDYSKTGSTHGSAYTYDTHVPLIFYGKGIKKGATGRYIPIPDIAATLANLLQVNYPSGCTGNVIEEAMDK
;
A
#
# COMPACT_ATOMS: atom_id res chain seq x y z
N GLN A 1 4.77 21.40 -11.01
CA GLN A 1 5.28 20.83 -9.75
C GLN A 1 6.60 20.13 -10.07
N SER A 2 7.69 20.46 -9.38
CA SER A 2 9.07 20.05 -9.75
C SER A 2 9.77 19.19 -8.70
N ALA A 3 9.08 18.85 -7.61
CA ALA A 3 9.60 18.00 -6.55
C ALA A 3 9.01 16.59 -6.68
N SER A 4 9.85 15.57 -6.47
CA SER A 4 9.43 14.16 -6.37
C SER A 4 9.81 13.64 -4.99
N PHE A 5 8.86 13.02 -4.30
CA PHE A 5 9.08 12.38 -3.02
C PHE A 5 9.12 10.86 -3.20
N ASN A 6 10.19 10.24 -2.69
CA ASN A 6 10.45 8.81 -2.91
C ASN A 6 10.26 7.98 -1.63
N ASP A 7 10.22 8.60 -0.46
CA ASP A 7 10.04 7.94 0.83
C ASP A 7 9.14 8.73 1.80
N GLY A 8 8.78 8.04 2.89
CA GLY A 8 8.03 8.62 4.01
C GLY A 8 6.63 9.11 3.67
N ILE A 9 6.12 10.00 4.52
CA ILE A 9 4.76 10.53 4.45
C ILE A 9 4.54 11.33 3.18
N LEU A 10 5.53 12.10 2.72
CA LEU A 10 5.39 12.92 1.51
C LEU A 10 5.25 12.06 0.26
N ALA A 11 5.95 10.92 0.18
CA ALA A 11 5.72 9.96 -0.89
C ALA A 11 4.31 9.35 -0.82
N ALA A 12 3.82 9.01 0.38
CA ALA A 12 2.46 8.50 0.55
C ALA A 12 1.40 9.52 0.09
N LEU A 13 1.56 10.80 0.43
CA LEU A 13 0.70 11.89 -0.06
C LEU A 13 0.77 12.01 -1.59
N GLN A 14 1.98 11.96 -2.17
CA GLN A 14 2.17 12.04 -3.61
C GLN A 14 1.46 10.89 -4.34
N GLN A 15 1.56 9.66 -3.82
CA GLN A 15 0.90 8.48 -4.41
C GLN A 15 -0.62 8.47 -4.22
N GLY A 16 -1.12 9.11 -3.15
CA GLY A 16 -2.56 9.27 -2.89
C GLY A 16 -3.22 10.45 -3.61
N TYR A 17 -2.44 11.33 -4.24
CA TYR A 17 -2.94 12.55 -4.87
C TYR A 17 -3.46 12.29 -6.29
N ASN A 18 -4.67 12.78 -6.58
CA ASN A 18 -5.25 12.79 -7.91
C ASN A 18 -5.52 14.23 -8.35
N GLN A 19 -4.90 14.65 -9.45
CA GLN A 19 -4.99 16.03 -9.95
C GLN A 19 -6.42 16.54 -10.21
N LYS A 20 -7.37 15.66 -10.49
CA LYS A 20 -8.75 16.03 -10.79
C LYS A 20 -9.67 15.98 -9.57
N LEU A 21 -9.29 15.25 -8.52
CA LEU A 21 -10.19 14.88 -7.41
C LEU A 21 -9.67 15.32 -6.04
N SER A 22 -8.38 15.54 -5.89
CA SER A 22 -7.77 15.98 -4.64
C SER A 22 -7.86 17.51 -4.52
N GLY A 23 -7.96 18.00 -3.29
CA GLY A 23 -7.95 19.44 -3.01
C GLY A 23 -6.55 20.05 -3.14
N ASP A 24 -6.50 21.39 -3.10
CA ASP A 24 -5.27 22.15 -3.28
C ASP A 24 -4.30 22.04 -2.09
N ILE A 25 -4.82 21.71 -0.90
CA ILE A 25 -4.05 21.59 0.34
C ILE A 25 -4.30 20.21 0.95
N LEU A 26 -3.22 19.50 1.25
CA LEU A 26 -3.22 18.26 2.02
C LEU A 26 -2.60 18.52 3.38
N MET A 27 -3.25 18.04 4.45
CA MET A 27 -2.78 18.20 5.82
C MET A 27 -2.49 16.84 6.45
N VAL A 28 -1.38 16.76 7.20
CA VAL A 28 -1.02 15.58 7.99
C VAL A 28 -0.92 16.00 9.46
N PRO A 29 -1.88 15.60 10.31
CA PRO A 29 -1.81 15.82 11.74
C PRO A 29 -0.61 15.09 12.36
N TYR A 30 -0.18 15.51 13.55
CA TYR A 30 0.84 14.78 14.31
C TYR A 30 0.37 13.35 14.67
N PRO A 31 1.31 12.41 14.92
CA PRO A 31 0.96 11.04 15.30
C PRO A 31 0.01 11.00 16.50
N ALA A 32 -0.88 10.00 16.53
CA ALA A 32 -1.89 9.83 17.58
C ALA A 32 -2.90 11.00 17.73
N THR A 33 -2.98 11.88 16.73
CA THR A 33 -4.07 12.86 16.62
C THR A 33 -5.23 12.24 15.86
N ILE A 34 -6.43 12.35 16.41
CA ILE A 34 -7.67 11.85 15.81
C ILE A 34 -8.68 12.98 15.67
N ASP A 35 -9.29 13.09 14.48
CA ASP A 35 -10.47 13.91 14.25
C ASP A 35 -11.67 12.98 14.06
N TYR A 36 -12.35 12.67 15.15
CA TYR A 36 -13.45 11.71 15.18
C TYR A 36 -14.41 12.02 16.33
N SER A 37 -15.52 11.28 16.37
CA SER A 37 -16.49 11.40 17.46
C SER A 37 -15.84 11.12 18.83
N LYS A 38 -16.49 11.57 19.91
CA LYS A 38 -15.98 11.41 21.29
C LYS A 38 -15.72 9.96 21.71
N THR A 39 -16.24 8.98 20.98
CA THR A 39 -16.10 7.55 21.26
C THR A 39 -15.69 6.79 20.00
N GLY A 40 -14.95 5.70 20.17
CA GLY A 40 -14.48 4.87 19.06
C GLY A 40 -13.12 5.30 18.53
N SER A 41 -12.79 4.86 17.31
CA SER A 41 -11.54 5.15 16.62
C SER A 41 -11.78 5.25 15.12
N THR A 42 -10.82 5.81 14.39
CA THR A 42 -10.81 5.86 12.92
C THR A 42 -9.42 5.51 12.40
N HIS A 43 -9.26 5.48 11.07
CA HIS A 43 -8.01 5.29 10.34
C HIS A 43 -7.90 6.34 9.22
N GLY A 44 -6.74 6.41 8.56
CA GLY A 44 -6.53 7.23 7.37
C GLY A 44 -5.32 8.15 7.43
N SER A 45 -4.57 8.10 8.53
CA SER A 45 -3.28 8.77 8.62
C SER A 45 -2.20 7.99 7.85
N ALA A 46 -1.11 8.67 7.48
CA ALA A 46 0.02 8.07 6.77
C ALA A 46 0.98 7.30 7.70
N TYR A 47 0.65 7.13 8.98
CA TYR A 47 1.51 6.50 9.96
C TYR A 47 1.38 4.98 9.97
N THR A 48 2.40 4.30 10.52
CA THR A 48 2.51 2.83 10.49
C THR A 48 1.32 2.12 11.12
N TYR A 49 0.68 2.70 12.15
CA TYR A 49 -0.48 2.09 12.80
C TYR A 49 -1.73 2.02 11.89
N ASP A 50 -1.82 2.85 10.84
CA ASP A 50 -2.91 2.83 9.84
C ASP A 50 -2.51 2.17 8.53
N THR A 51 -1.20 2.07 8.24
CA THR A 51 -0.68 1.63 6.93
C THR A 51 -0.05 0.24 6.93
N HIS A 52 0.36 -0.27 8.09
CA HIS A 52 0.91 -1.62 8.21
C HIS A 52 -0.20 -2.65 8.38
N VAL A 53 -0.34 -3.52 7.39
CA VAL A 53 -1.38 -4.55 7.33
C VAL A 53 -0.76 -5.94 7.14
N PRO A 54 -1.38 -7.01 7.68
CA PRO A 54 -0.94 -8.37 7.41
C PRO A 54 -1.26 -8.77 5.96
N LEU A 55 -0.33 -9.50 5.33
CA LEU A 55 -0.52 -10.11 4.02
C LEU A 55 -0.30 -11.62 4.12
N ILE A 56 -1.33 -12.39 3.75
CA ILE A 56 -1.30 -13.85 3.79
C ILE A 56 -1.71 -14.36 2.41
N PHE A 57 -0.79 -15.09 1.75
CA PHE A 57 -1.11 -15.90 0.59
C PHE A 57 -1.34 -17.35 1.02
N TYR A 58 -2.34 -18.00 0.44
CA TYR A 58 -2.65 -19.39 0.73
C TYR A 58 -3.31 -20.05 -0.49
N GLY A 59 -2.91 -21.28 -0.80
CA GLY A 59 -3.52 -22.08 -1.86
C GLY A 59 -2.48 -22.72 -2.79
N LYS A 60 -2.95 -23.16 -3.95
CA LYS A 60 -2.11 -23.81 -4.97
C LYS A 60 -1.08 -22.83 -5.53
N GLY A 61 0.19 -23.27 -5.61
CA GLY A 61 1.29 -22.47 -6.15
C GLY A 61 1.85 -21.42 -5.17
N ILE A 62 1.39 -21.44 -3.90
CA ILE A 62 1.93 -20.59 -2.84
C ILE A 62 2.92 -21.40 -2.00
N LYS A 63 4.13 -20.86 -1.88
CA LYS A 63 5.19 -21.46 -1.08
C LYS A 63 4.97 -21.20 0.40
N LYS A 64 5.11 -22.24 1.22
CA LYS A 64 5.11 -22.10 2.68
C LYS A 64 6.32 -21.29 3.14
N GLY A 65 6.09 -20.22 3.89
CA GLY A 65 7.13 -19.40 4.47
C GLY A 65 6.59 -18.16 5.17
N ALA A 66 7.50 -17.31 5.62
CA ALA A 66 7.21 -15.98 6.13
C ALA A 66 8.38 -15.06 5.81
N THR A 67 8.11 -13.77 5.66
CA THR A 67 9.11 -12.72 5.42
C THR A 67 8.81 -11.51 6.29
N GLY A 68 9.85 -10.86 6.79
CA GLY A 68 9.76 -9.58 7.50
C GLY A 68 10.13 -8.38 6.63
N ARG A 69 10.35 -8.61 5.33
CA ARG A 69 10.68 -7.54 4.36
C ARG A 69 9.48 -6.62 4.18
N TYR A 70 9.75 -5.33 3.95
CA TYR A 70 8.74 -4.39 3.53
C TYR A 70 8.17 -4.76 2.14
N ILE A 71 6.84 -4.87 2.07
CA ILE A 71 6.09 -5.15 0.84
C ILE A 71 4.99 -4.09 0.70
N PRO A 72 5.01 -3.26 -0.35
CA PRO A 72 3.94 -2.30 -0.60
C PRO A 72 2.68 -2.99 -1.12
N ILE A 73 1.50 -2.47 -0.77
CA ILE A 73 0.18 -3.04 -1.11
C ILE A 73 -0.01 -3.30 -2.63
N PRO A 74 0.45 -2.44 -3.57
CA PRO A 74 0.31 -2.69 -5.00
C PRO A 74 0.94 -4.01 -5.51
N ASP A 75 1.93 -4.56 -4.80
CA ASP A 75 2.60 -5.81 -5.16
C ASP A 75 1.64 -7.01 -5.13
N ILE A 76 0.54 -6.93 -4.37
CA ILE A 76 -0.48 -7.99 -4.31
C ILE A 76 -1.09 -8.24 -5.69
N ALA A 77 -1.46 -7.17 -6.40
CA ALA A 77 -2.10 -7.29 -7.71
C ALA A 77 -1.15 -7.88 -8.77
N ALA A 78 0.13 -7.45 -8.76
CA ALA A 78 1.16 -8.01 -9.63
C ALA A 78 1.39 -9.50 -9.34
N THR A 79 1.49 -9.87 -8.06
CA THR A 79 1.71 -11.25 -7.63
C THR A 79 0.57 -12.17 -8.06
N LEU A 80 -0.68 -11.74 -7.88
CA LEU A 80 -1.86 -12.53 -8.29
C LEU A 80 -1.95 -12.66 -9.81
N ALA A 81 -1.70 -11.60 -10.57
CA ALA A 81 -1.71 -11.66 -12.03
C ALA A 81 -0.66 -12.64 -12.56
N ASN A 82 0.53 -12.64 -11.96
CA ASN A 82 1.59 -13.58 -12.29
C ASN A 82 1.20 -15.03 -11.93
N LEU A 83 0.69 -15.26 -10.72
CA LEU A 83 0.23 -16.58 -10.27
C LEU A 83 -0.86 -17.16 -11.19
N LEU A 84 -1.78 -16.30 -11.65
CA LEU A 84 -2.91 -16.69 -12.49
C LEU A 84 -2.59 -16.71 -14.00
N GLN A 85 -1.38 -16.31 -14.40
CA GLN A 85 -0.96 -16.24 -15.80
C GLN A 85 -1.88 -15.34 -16.65
N VAL A 86 -2.24 -14.18 -16.10
CA VAL A 86 -3.02 -13.14 -16.80
C VAL A 86 -2.21 -11.85 -16.90
N ASN A 87 -2.62 -10.96 -17.80
CA ASN A 87 -1.98 -9.66 -17.94
C ASN A 87 -2.11 -8.84 -16.64
N TYR A 88 -1.10 -8.03 -16.34
CA TYR A 88 -1.15 -7.08 -15.25
C TYR A 88 -2.28 -6.06 -15.47
N PRO A 89 -2.92 -5.56 -14.39
CA PRO A 89 -3.80 -4.41 -14.49
C PRO A 89 -3.08 -3.24 -15.15
N SER A 90 -3.77 -2.47 -15.99
CA SER A 90 -3.17 -1.37 -16.77
C SER A 90 -2.55 -0.26 -15.90
N GLY A 91 -3.00 -0.10 -14.66
CA GLY A 91 -2.46 0.83 -13.67
C GLY A 91 -1.58 0.17 -12.61
N CYS A 92 -1.10 -1.05 -12.83
CA CYS A 92 -0.26 -1.76 -11.85
C CYS A 92 1.10 -1.08 -11.70
N THR A 93 1.43 -0.66 -10.49
CA THR A 93 2.72 -0.06 -10.12
C THR A 93 3.58 -0.96 -9.24
N GLY A 94 3.03 -2.11 -8.83
CA GLY A 94 3.71 -3.07 -7.96
C GLY A 94 4.58 -4.07 -8.71
N ASN A 95 5.38 -4.80 -7.94
CA ASN A 95 6.24 -5.89 -8.40
C ASN A 95 5.75 -7.23 -7.86
N VAL A 96 6.13 -8.32 -8.52
CA VAL A 96 5.78 -9.68 -8.09
C VAL A 96 6.55 -10.04 -6.82
N ILE A 97 5.86 -10.58 -5.81
CA ILE A 97 6.46 -11.13 -4.59
C ILE A 97 6.91 -12.56 -4.89
N GLU A 98 8.06 -12.71 -5.54
CA GLU A 98 8.57 -14.02 -5.98
C GLU A 98 8.71 -15.03 -4.85
N GLU A 99 9.08 -14.56 -3.65
CA GLU A 99 9.23 -15.40 -2.46
C GLU A 99 7.93 -16.04 -1.96
N ALA A 100 6.76 -15.53 -2.38
CA ALA A 100 5.46 -16.08 -2.03
C ALA A 100 5.03 -17.25 -2.93
N MET A 101 5.65 -17.43 -4.10
CA MET A 101 5.24 -18.42 -5.08
C MET A 101 6.17 -19.64 -5.12
N ASP A 102 5.61 -20.79 -5.46
CA ASP A 102 6.41 -21.97 -5.81
C ASP A 102 7.17 -21.70 -7.12
N LYS A 103 8.40 -22.21 -7.22
CA LYS A 103 9.17 -22.15 -8.48
C LYS A 103 8.58 -23.07 -9.53
#